data_AF-A0A537J6A7-F1
#
_entry.id   AF-A0A537J6A7-F1
#
_cell.length_a   1.000
_cell.length_b   1.000
_cell.length_c   1.000
_cell.angle_alpha   90.00
_cell.angle_beta   90.00
_cell.angle_gamma   90.00
#
_symmetry.space_group_name_H-M   'P 1'
#
loop_
_entity.id
_entity.type
_entity.pdbx_description
1 polymer ?
#
loop_
_entity_poly.entity_id
_entity_poly.type
_entity_poly.pdbx_seq_one_letter_code
_entity_poly.pdbx_strand_id
1 'polypeptide(L)'
;MAMSVRLDPETEALVRRISRSSRRSHSEVIRDAIRRMATEIPAAYPDTVYDRIADIVAIAQGGRRRYAGRSEEVLRALFARKRWRR
;
A
#
# COMPACT_ATOMS: atom_id res chain seq x y z
N MET A 1 6.54 2.99 -9.39
CA MET A 1 6.51 4.36 -9.96
C MET A 1 7.92 4.92 -9.91
N ALA A 2 8.39 5.59 -10.95
CA ALA A 2 9.75 6.16 -11.00
C ALA A 2 9.70 7.65 -10.68
N MET A 3 10.60 8.12 -9.81
CA MET A 3 10.76 9.53 -9.44
C MET A 3 12.20 9.94 -9.73
N SER A 4 12.38 11.10 -10.36
CA SER A 4 13.70 11.71 -10.58
C SER A 4 13.86 12.92 -9.67
N VAL A 5 15.00 13.00 -8.99
CA VAL A 5 15.34 14.12 -8.10
C VAL A 5 16.72 14.61 -8.50
N ARG A 6 16.89 15.93 -8.60
CA ARG A 6 18.20 16.55 -8.82
C ARG A 6 18.92 16.64 -7.48
N LEU A 7 20.18 16.19 -7.47
CA LEU A 7 21.06 16.31 -6.32
C LEU A 7 22.05 17.43 -6.57
N ASP A 8 22.49 18.10 -5.51
CA ASP A 8 23.65 18.97 -5.58
C ASP A 8 24.94 18.12 -5.79
N PRO A 9 26.03 18.72 -6.29
CA PRO A 9 27.25 17.99 -6.61
C PRO A 9 27.89 17.26 -5.42
N GLU A 10 27.75 17.79 -4.20
CA GLU A 10 28.31 17.20 -2.99
C GLU A 10 27.56 15.93 -2.61
N THR A 11 26.23 15.99 -2.59
CA THR A 11 25.37 14.83 -2.32
C THR A 11 25.55 13.75 -3.39
N GLU A 12 25.67 14.11 -4.67
CA GLU A 12 25.94 13.14 -5.73
C GLU A 12 27.28 12.42 -5.50
N ALA A 13 28.33 13.14 -5.12
CA ALA A 13 29.63 12.56 -4.83
C ALA A 13 29.57 11.56 -3.66
N LEU A 14 28.81 11.86 -2.62
CA LEU A 14 28.58 10.97 -1.48
C LEU A 14 27.84 9.69 -1.89
N VAL A 15 26.73 9.82 -2.62
CA VAL A 15 25.95 8.67 -3.10
C VAL A 15 26.82 7.77 -4.00
N ARG A 16 27.60 8.37 -4.89
CA ARG A 16 28.54 7.65 -5.76
C ARG A 16 29.61 6.91 -4.99
N ARG A 17 30.19 7.53 -3.94
CA ARG A 17 31.18 6.89 -3.07
C ARG A 17 30.60 5.68 -2.36
N ILE A 18 29.41 5.84 -1.75
CA ILE A 18 28.73 4.77 -1.03
C ILE A 18 28.41 3.62 -1.98
N SER A 19 27.78 3.92 -3.11
CA SER A 19 27.43 2.94 -4.15
C SER A 19 28.63 2.09 -4.59
N ARG A 20 29.79 2.73 -4.85
CA ARG A 20 31.03 2.03 -5.22
C ARG A 20 31.54 1.13 -4.11
N SER A 21 31.60 1.63 -2.88
CA SER A 21 32.10 0.86 -1.73
C SER A 21 31.20 -0.32 -1.36
N SER A 22 29.89 -0.17 -1.52
CA SER A 22 28.90 -1.21 -1.16
C SER A 22 28.48 -2.10 -2.32
N ARG A 23 28.95 -1.83 -3.55
CA ARG A 23 28.49 -2.48 -4.80
C ARG A 23 26.97 -2.46 -4.98
N ARG A 24 26.33 -1.36 -4.55
CA ARG A 24 24.86 -1.16 -4.65
C ARG A 24 24.58 -0.09 -5.68
N SER A 25 23.42 -0.12 -6.32
CA SER A 25 23.00 0.97 -7.22
C SER A 25 22.73 2.27 -6.43
N HIS A 26 22.84 3.42 -7.09
CA HIS A 26 22.49 4.72 -6.48
C HIS A 26 21.07 4.70 -5.90
N SER A 27 20.12 4.14 -6.66
CA SER A 27 18.72 4.00 -6.24
C SER A 27 18.55 3.11 -5.01
N GLU A 28 19.33 2.05 -4.85
CA GLU A 28 19.30 1.20 -3.66
C GLU A 28 19.85 1.90 -2.42
N VAL A 29 20.93 2.66 -2.59
CA VAL A 29 21.52 3.46 -1.50
C VAL A 29 20.50 4.50 -1.03
N ILE A 30 19.89 5.24 -1.97
CA ILE A 30 18.88 6.26 -1.66
C ILE A 30 17.65 5.63 -1.00
N ARG A 31 17.15 4.51 -1.52
CA ARG A 31 15.98 3.82 -0.96
C ARG A 31 16.21 3.37 0.49
N ASP A 32 17.39 2.86 0.79
CA ASP A 32 17.74 2.39 2.13
C ASP A 32 17.91 3.56 3.10
N ALA A 33 18.56 4.65 2.68
CA ALA A 33 18.64 5.87 3.48
C ALA A 33 17.24 6.41 3.83
N ILE A 34 16.35 6.53 2.84
CA ILE A 34 14.96 6.98 3.05
C ILE A 34 14.21 6.05 4.00
N ARG A 35 14.38 4.72 3.86
CA ARG A 35 13.71 3.75 4.74
C ARG A 35 14.15 3.90 6.20
N ARG A 36 15.44 4.11 6.44
CA ARG A 36 15.98 4.33 7.79
C ARG A 36 15.41 5.62 8.39
N MET A 37 15.44 6.70 7.62
CA MET A 37 14.85 7.99 8.04
C MET A 37 13.34 7.86 8.34
N ALA A 38 12.59 7.13 7.51
CA ALA A 38 11.15 6.91 7.71
C ALA A 38 10.84 6.06 8.96
N THR A 39 11.79 5.25 9.43
CA THR A 39 11.64 4.46 10.66
C THR A 39 11.88 5.33 11.90
N GLU A 40 12.76 6.31 11.79
CA GLU A 40 13.11 7.25 12.86
C GLU A 40 12.09 8.39 13.00
N ILE A 41 11.38 8.73 11.93
CA ILE A 41 10.28 9.69 11.95
C ILE A 41 9.03 8.98 12.47
N PRO A 42 8.48 9.36 13.65
CA PRO A 42 7.18 8.84 14.07
C PRO A 42 6.16 9.14 12.97
N ALA A 43 5.35 8.16 12.60
CA ALA A 43 4.35 8.33 11.56
C ALA A 43 3.57 9.63 11.79
N ALA A 44 3.69 10.59 10.86
CA ALA A 44 3.07 11.90 10.98
C ALA A 44 1.53 11.83 11.02
N TYR A 45 0.97 10.66 10.71
CA TYR A 45 -0.45 10.38 10.78
C TYR A 45 -0.68 9.37 11.92
N PRO A 46 -1.40 9.75 12.99
CA PRO A 46 -1.93 8.76 13.92
C PRO A 46 -2.80 7.78 13.15
N ASP A 47 -2.70 6.48 13.48
CA ASP A 47 -3.53 5.43 12.88
C ASP A 47 -4.97 5.91 12.74
N THR A 48 -5.50 5.85 11.52
CA THR A 48 -6.88 6.27 11.28
C THR A 48 -7.82 5.34 12.03
N VAL A 49 -9.06 5.78 12.28
CA VAL A 49 -10.08 4.93 12.93
C VAL A 49 -10.24 3.60 12.18
N TYR A 50 -10.09 3.61 10.85
CA TYR A 50 -10.14 2.41 10.01
C TYR A 50 -8.94 1.48 10.22
N ASP A 51 -7.74 2.03 10.42
CA ASP A 51 -6.53 1.23 10.70
C ASP A 51 -6.65 0.52 12.05
N ARG A 52 -7.24 1.17 13.06
CA ARG A 52 -7.45 0.59 14.40
C ARG A 52 -8.50 -0.51 14.46
N ILE A 53 -9.46 -0.50 13.54
CA ILE A 53 -10.50 -1.52 13.45
C ILE A 53 -10.23 -2.53 12.33
N ALA A 54 -9.08 -2.43 11.64
CA ALA A 54 -8.76 -3.29 10.51
C ALA A 54 -8.82 -4.78 10.89
N ASP A 55 -8.39 -5.13 12.10
CA ASP A 55 -8.43 -6.50 12.64
C ASP A 55 -9.87 -7.01 12.84
N ILE A 56 -10.79 -6.10 13.17
CA ILE A 56 -12.23 -6.36 13.32
C ILE A 56 -12.90 -6.44 11.94
N VAL A 57 -12.52 -5.54 11.04
CA VAL A 57 -13.02 -5.47 9.66
C VAL A 57 -12.52 -6.66 8.84
N ALA A 58 -11.33 -7.21 9.14
CA ALA A 58 -10.75 -8.37 8.47
C ALA A 58 -11.51 -9.68 8.73
N ILE A 59 -12.40 -9.73 9.73
CA ILE A 59 -13.35 -10.84 9.92
C ILE A 59 -14.42 -10.83 8.83
N ALA A 60 -14.74 -9.65 8.27
CA ALA A 60 -15.56 -9.54 7.08
C ALA A 60 -14.65 -9.53 5.85
N GLN A 61 -14.60 -10.64 5.10
CA GLN A 61 -14.11 -10.57 3.73
C GLN A 61 -14.96 -9.54 2.97
N GLY A 62 -14.43 -8.33 2.85
CA GLY A 62 -15.02 -7.24 2.09
C GLY A 62 -15.14 -7.67 0.64
N GLY A 63 -16.25 -8.29 0.29
CA GLY A 63 -16.55 -8.67 -1.06
C GLY A 63 -16.54 -7.44 -1.98
N ARG A 64 -16.34 -7.68 -3.29
CA ARG A 64 -16.34 -6.70 -4.38
C ARG A 64 -17.12 -5.41 -4.05
N ARG A 65 -16.46 -4.24 -4.17
CA ARG A 65 -16.86 -2.83 -3.91
C ARG A 65 -18.28 -2.36 -4.32
N ARG A 66 -19.20 -3.23 -4.78
CA ARG A 66 -20.53 -2.89 -5.32
C ARG A 66 -21.62 -3.88 -4.88
N TYR A 67 -21.69 -4.28 -3.61
CA TYR A 67 -22.84 -5.05 -3.12
C TYR A 67 -24.06 -4.16 -2.84
N ALA A 68 -23.88 -2.97 -2.28
CA ALA A 68 -25.01 -2.07 -2.00
C ALA A 68 -25.82 -1.75 -3.27
N GLY A 69 -25.15 -1.48 -4.40
CA GLY A 69 -25.81 -1.21 -5.69
C GLY A 69 -26.26 -2.44 -6.49
N ARG A 70 -25.87 -3.66 -6.09
CA ARG A 70 -26.26 -4.92 -6.77
C ARG A 70 -26.99 -5.90 -5.85
N SER A 71 -27.45 -5.42 -4.70
CA SER A 71 -28.16 -6.21 -3.69
C SER A 71 -29.40 -6.86 -4.30
N GLU A 72 -30.11 -6.12 -5.15
CA GLU A 72 -31.31 -6.60 -5.84
C GLU A 72 -31.01 -7.69 -6.89
N GLU A 73 -29.93 -7.56 -7.66
CA GLU A 73 -29.47 -8.59 -8.61
C GLU A 73 -29.15 -9.90 -7.88
N VAL A 74 -28.41 -9.83 -6.78
CA VAL A 74 -28.02 -10.99 -5.97
C VAL A 74 -29.27 -11.65 -5.36
N LEU A 75 -30.20 -10.84 -4.84
CA LEU A 75 -31.44 -11.33 -4.26
C LEU A 75 -32.33 -12.02 -5.32
N ARG A 76 -32.47 -11.41 -6.51
CA ARG A 76 -33.22 -11.99 -7.64
C ARG A 76 -32.60 -13.32 -8.09
N ALA A 77 -31.27 -13.41 -8.20
CA ALA A 77 -30.58 -14.64 -8.56
C ALA A 77 -30.80 -15.76 -7.54
N LEU A 78 -30.84 -15.44 -6.23
CA LEU A 78 -31.12 -16.39 -5.17
C LEU A 78 -32.56 -16.91 -5.24
N PHE A 79 -33.55 -16.05 -5.48
CA PHE A 79 -34.95 -16.47 -5.65
C PHE A 79 -35.15 -17.32 -6.91
N ALA A 80 -34.50 -16.97 -8.02
CA ALA A 80 -34.55 -17.77 -9.25
C ALA A 80 -34.03 -19.20 -9.03
N ARG A 81 -32.91 -19.34 -8.32
CA ARG A 81 -32.34 -20.66 -7.94
C ARG A 81 -33.26 -21.46 -7.02
N LYS A 82 -33.96 -20.80 -6.09
CA LYS A 82 -34.91 -21.46 -5.18
C LYS A 82 -36.17 -21.95 -5.90
N ARG A 83 -36.63 -21.21 -6.91
CA ARG A 83 -37.80 -21.58 -7.73
C ARG A 83 -37.55 -22.82 -8.60
N TRP A 84 -36.31 -23.05 -9.02
CA TRP A 84 -35.90 -24.23 -9.79
C TRP A 84 -35.74 -25.52 -8.96
N ARG A 85 -35.75 -25.42 -7.62
CA ARG A 85 -35.64 -26.56 -6.70
C ARG A 85 -37.00 -27.04 -6.15
N ARG A 86 -38.11 -26.48 -6.64
CA ARG A 86 -39.48 -26.95 -6.40
C ARG A 86 -40.04 -27.44 -7.71
#